data_AF-A0AAD9SDS8-F1
#
_entry.id   AF-A0AAD9SDS8-F1
#
_cell.length_a   1.000
_cell.length_b   1.000
_cell.length_c   1.000
_cell.angle_alpha   90.00
_cell.angle_beta   90.00
_cell.angle_gamma   90.00
#
_symmetry.space_group_name_H-M   'P 1'
#
loop_
_entity.id
_entity.type
_entity.pdbx_description
1 polymer ?
#
loop_
_entity_poly.entity_id
_entity_poly.type
_entity_poly.pdbx_seq_one_letter_code
_entity_poly.pdbx_strand_id
1 'polypeptide(L)'
;MEKTRLVYQLDTPFSSVQCLLSPIGQHRSAYIHPSKGKKSKVRKRKRDEPNKTQAQVLVPPPPAVAASVDVGLTDITRNLEVSSPTTQTGAGDHDGHDQGSPYSIVFVVRSGPPSTFFSHLPQMVAVASRQLKEPIRLVGFSKSCEEKLSACLGIPRVSSVALRAGDSGQLKALVDFVRQQVPPVEAPWLEDGGKDVFRETKINTIQAPIGTKRQKKG
;
A
#
# COMPACT_ATOMS: atom_id res chain seq x y z
N MET A 1 28.99 6.27 13.06
CA MET A 1 27.95 7.25 12.69
C MET A 1 26.66 6.51 12.44
N GLU A 2 25.75 6.55 13.41
CA GLU A 2 24.39 6.02 13.26
C GLU A 2 23.66 6.86 12.20
N LYS A 3 23.15 6.20 11.15
CA LYS A 3 22.37 6.87 10.12
C LYS A 3 20.95 7.06 10.65
N THR A 4 20.70 8.20 11.27
CA THR A 4 19.36 8.64 11.63
C THR A 4 18.55 8.84 10.34
N ARG A 5 17.61 7.94 10.05
CA ARG A 5 16.60 8.18 9.01
C ARG A 5 15.51 9.03 9.62
N LEU A 6 15.36 10.27 9.17
CA LEU A 6 14.18 11.09 9.48
C LEU A 6 12.97 10.39 8.85
N VAL A 7 12.07 9.91 9.70
CA VAL A 7 10.81 9.28 9.29
C VAL A 7 9.70 10.25 9.66
N TYR A 8 9.03 10.78 8.64
CA TYR A 8 7.87 11.64 8.82
C TYR A 8 6.67 10.78 9.20
N GLN A 9 6.36 10.72 10.49
CA GLN A 9 5.15 10.14 11.03
C GLN A 9 4.15 11.28 11.21
N LEU A 10 3.11 11.30 10.39
CA LEU A 10 2.07 12.32 10.46
C LEU A 10 0.85 11.74 11.19
N ASP A 11 0.71 12.05 12.47
CA ASP A 11 -0.42 11.56 13.29
C ASP A 11 -1.66 12.49 13.23
N THR A 12 -1.54 13.73 12.74
CA THR A 12 -2.50 14.80 13.07
C THR A 12 -3.05 15.73 11.96
N PRO A 13 -2.99 15.40 10.64
CA PRO A 13 -3.91 16.04 9.68
C PRO A 13 -4.82 15.07 8.89
N PHE A 14 -4.94 13.79 9.28
CA PHE A 14 -5.59 12.75 8.48
C PHE A 14 -7.12 12.66 8.52
N SER A 15 -7.81 13.62 9.15
CA SER A 15 -9.27 13.73 9.01
C SER A 15 -9.68 13.84 7.54
N SER A 16 -8.90 14.53 6.72
CA SER A 16 -9.17 14.72 5.29
C SER A 16 -9.13 13.42 4.48
N VAL A 17 -8.18 12.52 4.76
CA VAL A 17 -8.09 11.20 4.10
C VAL A 17 -9.25 10.30 4.50
N GLN A 18 -9.67 10.34 5.76
CA GLN A 18 -10.85 9.60 6.22
C GLN A 18 -12.11 10.08 5.50
N CYS A 19 -12.30 11.39 5.38
CA CYS A 19 -13.42 11.97 4.63
C CYS A 19 -13.37 11.57 3.15
N LEU A 20 -12.18 11.58 2.52
CA LEU A 20 -11.99 11.21 1.12
C LEU A 20 -12.34 9.74 0.83
N LEU A 21 -11.98 8.83 1.74
CA LEU A 21 -12.14 7.39 1.55
C LEU A 21 -13.50 6.85 2.03
N SER A 22 -14.24 7.62 2.83
CA SER A 22 -15.56 7.23 3.37
C SER A 22 -16.58 6.80 2.30
N PRO A 23 -16.70 7.46 1.13
CA PRO A 23 -17.62 7.01 0.08
C PRO A 23 -17.34 5.58 -0.40
N ILE A 24 -16.08 5.17 -0.43
CA ILE A 24 -15.68 3.82 -0.85
C ILE A 24 -16.20 2.78 0.16
N GLY A 25 -16.03 3.02 1.46
CA GLY A 25 -16.56 2.12 2.49
C GLY A 25 -18.08 2.09 2.53
N GLN A 26 -18.74 3.24 2.36
CA GLN A 26 -20.20 3.32 2.27
C GLN A 26 -20.74 2.47 1.11
N HIS A 27 -20.16 2.61 -0.09
CA HIS A 27 -20.53 1.81 -1.26
C HIS A 27 -20.32 0.31 -1.01
N ARG A 28 -19.16 -0.08 -0.45
CA ARG A 28 -18.89 -1.46 -0.07
C ARG A 28 -19.92 -2.01 0.92
N SER A 29 -20.25 -1.25 1.95
CA SER A 29 -21.21 -1.67 2.98
C SER A 29 -22.63 -1.82 2.46
N ALA A 30 -23.04 -0.95 1.53
CA ALA A 30 -24.39 -0.90 0.98
C ALA A 30 -24.61 -1.94 -0.13
N TYR A 31 -23.59 -2.23 -0.94
CA TYR A 31 -23.76 -3.00 -2.17
C TYR A 31 -22.89 -4.25 -2.28
N ILE A 32 -21.80 -4.35 -1.53
CA ILE A 32 -20.93 -5.53 -1.54
C ILE A 32 -21.26 -6.40 -0.33
N HIS A 33 -22.01 -7.47 -0.56
CA HIS A 33 -22.31 -8.42 0.50
C HIS A 33 -21.07 -9.28 0.82
N PRO A 34 -20.57 -9.26 2.07
CA PRO A 34 -19.47 -10.12 2.46
C PRO A 34 -19.86 -11.59 2.27
N SER A 35 -18.92 -12.40 1.77
CA SER A 35 -19.19 -13.82 1.55
C SER A 35 -19.61 -14.46 2.87
N LYS A 36 -20.82 -15.03 2.90
CA LYS A 36 -21.27 -15.77 4.08
C LYS A 36 -20.46 -17.08 4.10
N GLY A 37 -19.50 -17.16 5.03
CA GLY A 37 -18.52 -18.26 5.08
C GLY A 37 -19.16 -19.65 5.13
N LYS A 38 -18.38 -20.72 4.87
CA LYS A 38 -18.89 -22.10 4.71
C LYS A 38 -19.92 -22.54 5.78
N LYS A 39 -19.77 -22.11 7.03
CA LYS A 39 -20.68 -22.46 8.15
C LYS A 39 -22.11 -21.89 8.01
N SER A 40 -22.31 -20.79 7.28
CA SER A 40 -23.65 -20.23 7.06
C SER A 40 -24.44 -21.00 6.00
N LYS A 41 -23.76 -21.61 5.01
CA LYS A 41 -24.39 -22.47 3.99
C LYS A 41 -24.99 -23.73 4.62
N VAL A 42 -24.33 -24.27 5.65
CA VAL A 42 -24.82 -25.44 6.40
C VAL A 42 -26.07 -25.10 7.21
N ARG A 43 -26.16 -23.90 7.81
CA ARG A 43 -27.36 -23.44 8.54
C ARG A 43 -28.55 -23.13 7.62
N LYS A 44 -28.33 -22.70 6.36
CA LYS A 44 -29.42 -22.46 5.40
C LYS A 44 -30.10 -23.74 4.91
N ARG A 45 -29.35 -24.85 4.75
CA ARG A 45 -29.92 -26.17 4.38
C ARG A 45 -30.90 -26.75 5.41
N LYS A 46 -31.03 -26.15 6.60
CA LYS A 46 -31.96 -26.59 7.65
C LYS A 46 -33.21 -25.68 7.78
N ARG A 47 -33.37 -24.69 6.90
CA ARG A 47 -34.39 -23.64 7.05
C ARG A 47 -34.93 -23.12 5.71
N ASP A 48 -35.11 -24.02 4.74
CA ASP A 48 -35.78 -23.68 3.48
C ASP A 48 -37.29 -23.56 3.72
N GLU A 49 -37.75 -22.32 3.83
CA GLU A 49 -39.13 -21.87 3.58
C GLU A 49 -39.08 -21.05 2.27
N PRO A 50 -39.97 -21.31 1.29
CA PRO A 50 -39.83 -20.77 -0.05
C PRO A 50 -40.55 -19.42 -0.17
N ASN A 51 -39.91 -18.32 0.24
CA ASN A 51 -40.28 -17.03 -0.36
C ASN A 51 -39.24 -15.94 -0.09
N LYS A 52 -38.61 -15.45 -1.16
CA LYS A 52 -38.42 -14.01 -1.43
C LYS A 52 -37.71 -13.84 -2.76
N THR A 53 -38.49 -13.39 -3.73
CA THR A 53 -38.09 -12.76 -4.98
C THR A 53 -36.85 -11.89 -4.77
N GLN A 54 -35.73 -12.27 -5.37
CA GLN A 54 -34.54 -11.42 -5.43
C GLN A 54 -34.88 -10.22 -6.32
N ALA A 55 -35.26 -9.11 -5.69
CA ALA A 55 -35.18 -7.83 -6.36
C ALA A 55 -33.71 -7.61 -6.75
N GLN A 56 -33.44 -7.59 -8.05
CA GLN A 56 -32.14 -7.22 -8.59
C GLN A 56 -31.90 -5.75 -8.23
N VAL A 57 -31.22 -5.52 -7.11
CA VAL A 57 -30.73 -4.18 -6.77
C VAL A 57 -29.68 -3.84 -7.81
N LEU A 58 -30.00 -2.92 -8.72
CA LEU A 58 -29.05 -2.31 -9.64
C LEU A 58 -27.93 -1.69 -8.80
N VAL A 59 -26.78 -2.36 -8.73
CA VAL A 59 -25.62 -1.88 -7.98
C VAL A 59 -25.16 -0.59 -8.65
N PRO A 60 -25.17 0.56 -7.94
CA PRO A 60 -24.71 1.80 -8.53
C PRO A 60 -23.20 1.71 -8.83
N PRO A 61 -22.72 2.48 -9.83
CA PRO A 61 -21.31 2.51 -10.16
C PRO A 61 -20.48 2.91 -8.92
N PRO A 62 -19.23 2.42 -8.81
CA PRO A 62 -18.34 2.81 -7.73
C PRO A 62 -18.17 4.34 -7.65
N PRO A 63 -17.94 4.89 -6.44
CA PRO A 63 -17.64 6.31 -6.29
C PRO A 63 -16.45 6.73 -7.17
N ALA A 64 -16.50 7.93 -7.75
CA ALA A 64 -15.42 8.42 -8.62
C ALA A 64 -14.02 8.34 -7.99
N VAL A 65 -13.93 8.55 -6.66
CA VAL A 65 -12.68 8.43 -5.89
C VAL A 65 -12.08 7.02 -5.92
N ALA A 66 -12.88 5.97 -6.15
CA ALA A 66 -12.39 4.59 -6.18
C ALA A 66 -11.45 4.33 -7.38
N ALA A 67 -11.59 5.07 -8.48
CA ALA A 67 -10.71 4.92 -9.65
C ALA A 67 -9.30 5.49 -9.41
N SER A 68 -9.15 6.43 -8.46
CA SER A 68 -7.88 7.08 -8.16
C SER A 68 -7.18 6.52 -6.93
N VAL A 69 -7.73 5.47 -6.30
CA VAL A 69 -7.24 4.92 -5.04
C VAL A 69 -7.06 3.41 -5.14
N ASP A 70 -5.83 2.96 -4.90
CA ASP A 70 -5.53 1.55 -4.76
C ASP A 70 -5.31 1.20 -3.28
N VAL A 71 -5.91 0.10 -2.82
CA VAL A 71 -5.83 -0.34 -1.42
C VAL A 71 -5.26 -1.74 -1.37
N GLY A 72 -4.25 -1.92 -0.53
CA GLY A 72 -3.58 -3.20 -0.37
C GLY A 72 -2.21 -3.19 -1.02
N LEU A 73 -1.35 -4.05 -0.49
CA LEU A 73 0.06 -3.96 -0.82
C LEU A 73 0.36 -4.49 -2.22
N THR A 74 -0.17 -5.67 -2.54
CA THR A 74 0.11 -6.39 -3.79
C THR A 74 -0.19 -5.53 -5.02
N ASP A 75 -1.32 -4.81 -4.99
CA ASP A 75 -1.73 -3.96 -6.10
C ASP A 75 -0.77 -2.77 -6.26
N ILE A 76 -0.39 -2.15 -5.13
CA ILE A 76 0.56 -1.02 -5.13
C ILE A 76 1.93 -1.46 -5.63
N THR A 77 2.46 -2.59 -5.14
CA THR A 77 3.79 -3.08 -5.57
C THR A 77 3.79 -3.47 -7.04
N ARG A 78 2.75 -4.16 -7.51
CA ARG A 78 2.61 -4.53 -8.93
C ARG A 78 2.56 -3.30 -9.83
N ASN A 79 1.83 -2.26 -9.42
CA ASN A 79 1.73 -1.04 -10.22
C ASN A 79 3.03 -0.22 -10.19
N LEU A 80 3.73 -0.18 -9.05
CA LEU A 80 5.07 0.42 -8.95
C LEU A 80 6.10 -0.32 -9.84
N GLU A 81 6.00 -1.65 -9.95
CA GLU A 81 6.84 -2.47 -10.84
C GLU A 81 6.56 -2.16 -12.31
N VAL A 82 5.29 -2.12 -12.72
CA VAL A 82 4.91 -1.79 -14.11
C VAL A 82 5.39 -0.39 -14.50
N SER A 83 5.32 0.56 -13.56
CA SER A 83 5.80 1.93 -13.74
C SER A 83 7.34 2.06 -13.66
N SER A 84 8.07 0.95 -13.51
CA SER A 84 9.53 0.96 -13.45
C SER A 84 10.17 0.93 -14.84
N PRO A 85 11.38 1.50 -15.01
CA PRO A 85 12.04 1.64 -16.31
C PRO A 85 12.40 0.32 -17.02
N THR A 86 12.64 -0.75 -16.28
CA THR A 86 13.18 -2.00 -16.84
C THR A 86 12.11 -2.84 -17.55
N THR A 87 10.83 -2.63 -17.25
CA THR A 87 9.72 -3.41 -17.80
C THR A 87 9.15 -2.87 -19.11
N GLN A 88 9.57 -1.68 -19.55
CA GLN A 88 9.04 -1.06 -20.78
C GLN A 88 9.77 -1.49 -22.08
N THR A 89 10.77 -2.36 -22.00
CA THR A 89 11.52 -2.84 -23.19
C THR A 89 10.95 -4.10 -23.85
N GLY A 90 9.78 -4.58 -23.44
CA GLY A 90 9.10 -5.73 -24.05
C GLY A 90 7.87 -5.30 -24.84
N ALA A 91 8.01 -5.18 -26.17
CA ALA A 91 6.86 -5.11 -27.07
C ALA A 91 6.05 -6.41 -26.94
N GLY A 92 4.90 -6.33 -26.29
CA GLY A 92 3.97 -7.43 -26.10
C GLY A 92 2.56 -6.88 -25.99
N ASP A 93 1.79 -7.10 -27.05
CA ASP A 93 0.39 -6.77 -27.24
C ASP A 93 -0.46 -7.40 -26.12
N HIS A 94 -0.77 -6.63 -25.07
CA HIS A 94 -1.65 -7.04 -23.98
C HIS A 94 -2.70 -5.97 -23.72
N ASP A 95 -3.86 -6.21 -24.35
CA ASP A 95 -5.22 -5.93 -23.89
C ASP A 95 -5.37 -5.02 -22.64
N GLY A 96 -5.68 -3.75 -22.90
CA GLY A 96 -6.82 -3.05 -22.28
C GLY A 96 -6.89 -2.83 -20.77
N HIS A 97 -5.88 -3.14 -19.96
CA HIS A 97 -5.90 -2.75 -18.53
C HIS A 97 -5.30 -1.34 -18.38
N ASP A 98 -6.21 -0.36 -18.28
CA ASP A 98 -6.01 1.04 -17.91
C ASP A 98 -4.66 1.30 -17.22
N GLN A 99 -3.68 1.78 -17.99
CA GLN A 99 -2.39 2.28 -17.50
C GLN A 99 -2.64 3.61 -16.77
N GLY A 100 -3.37 3.52 -15.66
CA GLY A 100 -3.92 4.68 -14.96
C GLY A 100 -2.80 5.62 -14.51
N SER A 101 -3.18 6.87 -14.24
CA SER A 101 -2.28 7.94 -13.79
C SER A 101 -1.28 7.45 -12.73
N PRO A 102 -0.03 7.94 -12.76
CA PRO A 102 0.99 7.51 -11.81
C PRO A 102 0.59 7.84 -10.37
N TYR A 103 1.15 7.10 -9.42
CA TYR A 103 0.95 7.41 -8.01
C TYR A 103 1.60 8.75 -7.65
N SER A 104 0.89 9.53 -6.84
CA SER A 104 1.41 10.75 -6.23
C SER A 104 1.83 10.50 -4.78
N ILE A 105 1.07 9.68 -4.05
CA ILE A 105 1.34 9.37 -2.64
C ILE A 105 1.10 7.88 -2.40
N VAL A 106 1.98 7.25 -1.63
CA VAL A 106 1.79 5.92 -1.06
C VAL A 106 1.81 6.04 0.46
N PHE A 107 0.71 5.64 1.07
CA PHE A 107 0.58 5.55 2.52
C PHE A 107 0.80 4.11 2.98
N VAL A 108 1.51 3.96 4.10
CA VAL A 108 1.90 2.66 4.63
C VAL A 108 1.81 2.65 6.14
N VAL A 109 1.10 1.68 6.67
CA VAL A 109 1.00 1.45 8.11
C VAL A 109 2.28 0.77 8.61
N ARG A 110 2.90 1.33 9.65
CA ARG A 110 4.14 0.79 10.26
C ARG A 110 3.88 0.12 11.61
N SER A 111 2.74 -0.56 11.73
CA SER A 111 2.32 -1.26 12.94
C SER A 111 2.92 -2.67 12.96
N GLY A 112 4.19 -2.80 13.35
CA GLY A 112 4.85 -4.11 13.48
C GLY A 112 6.37 -4.09 13.43
N PRO A 113 7.03 -5.24 13.67
CA PRO A 113 8.47 -5.37 13.48
C PRO A 113 8.84 -5.09 12.02
N PRO A 114 10.08 -4.61 11.76
CA PRO A 114 10.53 -4.35 10.39
C PRO A 114 10.45 -5.64 9.58
N SER A 115 9.55 -5.67 8.61
CA SER A 115 9.44 -6.73 7.62
C SER A 115 10.38 -6.42 6.45
N THR A 116 10.81 -7.47 5.74
CA THR A 116 11.53 -7.35 4.46
C THR A 116 10.77 -6.45 3.49
N PHE A 117 9.44 -6.48 3.56
CA PHE A 117 8.58 -5.57 2.83
C PHE A 117 8.87 -4.08 3.12
N PHE A 118 8.90 -3.67 4.39
CA PHE A 118 9.16 -2.25 4.74
C PHE A 118 10.58 -1.80 4.36
N SER A 119 11.55 -2.71 4.19
CA SER A 119 12.87 -2.36 3.68
C SER A 119 12.91 -2.12 2.17
N HIS A 120 12.10 -2.85 1.39
CA HIS A 120 12.13 -2.78 -0.08
C HIS A 120 11.17 -1.75 -0.66
N LEU A 121 10.03 -1.50 -0.03
CA LEU A 121 9.06 -0.55 -0.57
C LEU A 121 9.63 0.85 -0.83
N PRO A 122 10.42 1.47 0.07
CA PRO A 122 11.02 2.76 -0.22
C PRO A 122 11.90 2.74 -1.49
N GLN A 123 12.57 1.61 -1.77
CA GLN A 123 13.37 1.45 -2.97
C GLN A 123 12.49 1.36 -4.21
N MET A 124 11.40 0.59 -4.17
CA MET A 124 10.44 0.50 -5.28
C MET A 124 9.83 1.88 -5.60
N VAL A 125 9.44 2.63 -4.56
CA VAL A 125 8.91 3.98 -4.69
C VAL A 125 9.96 4.92 -5.30
N ALA A 126 11.21 4.86 -4.84
CA ALA A 126 12.28 5.68 -5.39
C ALA A 126 12.54 5.36 -6.88
N VAL A 127 12.58 4.08 -7.26
CA VAL A 127 12.77 3.64 -8.66
C VAL A 127 11.62 4.11 -9.55
N ALA A 128 10.36 3.88 -9.13
CA ALA A 128 9.19 4.30 -9.89
C ALA A 128 9.08 5.83 -10.01
N SER A 129 9.52 6.57 -8.98
CA SER A 129 9.50 8.03 -8.97
C SER A 129 10.43 8.67 -10.01
N ARG A 130 11.46 7.97 -10.48
CA ARG A 130 12.48 8.54 -11.37
C ARG A 130 11.95 8.95 -12.74
N GLN A 131 10.93 8.26 -13.24
CA GLN A 131 10.32 8.58 -14.54
C GLN A 131 9.25 9.67 -14.43
N LEU A 132 8.87 10.04 -13.22
CA LEU A 132 7.81 11.00 -12.97
C LEU A 132 8.39 12.40 -12.85
N LYS A 133 7.72 13.37 -13.47
CA LYS A 133 8.03 14.80 -13.27
C LYS A 133 7.92 15.20 -11.80
N GLU A 134 7.01 14.57 -11.07
CA GLU A 134 6.78 14.80 -9.66
C GLU A 134 6.97 13.50 -8.87
N PRO A 135 7.94 13.43 -7.95
CA PRO A 135 8.27 12.18 -7.27
C PRO A 135 7.17 11.70 -6.32
N ILE A 136 7.03 10.39 -6.19
CA ILE A 136 6.04 9.77 -5.30
C ILE A 136 6.43 10.04 -3.85
N ARG A 137 5.45 10.45 -3.03
CA ARG A 137 5.65 10.62 -1.58
C ARG A 137 5.31 9.35 -0.83
N LEU A 138 6.20 8.91 0.05
CA LEU A 138 5.95 7.78 0.94
C LEU A 138 5.65 8.27 2.35
N VAL A 139 4.48 7.94 2.86
CA VAL A 139 4.00 8.42 4.16
C VAL A 139 3.72 7.24 5.08
N GLY A 140 4.28 7.31 6.29
CA GLY A 140 4.04 6.31 7.33
C GLY A 140 2.82 6.65 8.19
N PHE A 141 2.00 5.65 8.51
CA PHE A 141 0.91 5.75 9.47
C PHE A 141 1.17 4.97 10.75
N SER A 142 0.70 5.55 11.86
CA SER A 142 0.56 4.85 13.14
C SER A 142 -0.59 3.86 13.12
N LYS A 143 -0.58 2.95 14.09
CA LYS A 143 -1.63 1.95 14.30
C LYS A 143 -3.02 2.58 14.50
N SER A 144 -3.10 3.72 15.17
CA SER A 144 -4.36 4.42 15.38
C SER A 144 -4.97 4.92 14.06
N CYS A 145 -4.13 5.29 13.09
CA CYS A 145 -4.57 5.66 11.74
C CYS A 145 -5.01 4.44 10.91
N GLU A 146 -4.34 3.28 11.07
CA GLU A 146 -4.75 2.01 10.47
C GLU A 146 -6.19 1.64 10.81
N GLU A 147 -6.54 1.68 12.10
CA GLU A 147 -7.87 1.30 12.58
C GLU A 147 -8.96 2.23 12.03
N LYS A 148 -8.67 3.53 11.95
CA LYS A 148 -9.59 4.50 11.36
C LYS A 148 -9.76 4.30 9.86
N LEU A 149 -8.67 4.07 9.12
CA LEU A 149 -8.72 3.78 7.68
C LEU A 149 -9.46 2.47 7.38
N SER A 150 -9.23 1.45 8.21
CA SER A 150 -9.93 0.17 8.15
C SER A 150 -11.45 0.36 8.31
N ALA A 151 -11.88 1.17 9.29
CA ALA A 151 -13.28 1.51 9.49
C ALA A 151 -13.86 2.29 8.30
N CYS A 152 -13.17 3.33 7.82
CA CYS A 152 -13.64 4.16 6.69
C CYS A 152 -13.75 3.39 5.37
N LEU A 153 -12.84 2.44 5.09
CA LEU A 153 -12.83 1.66 3.86
C LEU A 153 -13.70 0.39 3.93
N GLY A 154 -14.19 0.03 5.12
CA GLY A 154 -14.91 -1.22 5.35
C GLY A 154 -14.07 -2.47 5.13
N ILE A 155 -12.73 -2.38 5.29
CA ILE A 155 -11.81 -3.52 5.15
C ILE A 155 -11.26 -3.88 6.54
N PRO A 156 -11.18 -5.18 6.93
CA PRO A 156 -10.71 -5.57 8.26
C PRO A 156 -9.31 -5.09 8.68
N ARG A 157 -8.38 -4.97 7.72
CA ARG A 157 -7.01 -4.49 7.93
C ARG A 157 -6.53 -3.78 6.67
N VAL A 158 -6.07 -2.54 6.81
CA VAL A 158 -5.54 -1.72 5.71
C VAL A 158 -4.07 -1.46 5.98
N SER A 159 -3.18 -2.16 5.29
CA SER A 159 -1.73 -2.00 5.47
C SER A 159 -1.15 -0.87 4.62
N SER A 160 -1.74 -0.61 3.46
CA SER A 160 -1.25 0.40 2.51
C SER A 160 -2.37 0.93 1.62
N VAL A 161 -2.25 2.19 1.24
CA VAL A 161 -3.17 2.89 0.34
C VAL A 161 -2.34 3.78 -0.57
N ALA A 162 -2.53 3.69 -1.88
CA ALA A 162 -1.89 4.59 -2.84
C ALA A 162 -2.93 5.49 -3.50
N LEU A 163 -2.52 6.73 -3.73
CA LEU A 163 -3.29 7.76 -4.40
C LEU A 163 -2.64 8.07 -5.74
N ARG A 164 -3.43 8.00 -6.81
CA ARG A 164 -3.02 8.44 -8.15
C ARG A 164 -3.12 9.95 -8.26
N ALA A 165 -2.35 10.53 -9.18
CA ALA A 165 -2.58 11.91 -9.62
C ALA A 165 -3.98 11.96 -10.27
N GLY A 166 -4.96 12.48 -9.54
CA GLY A 166 -6.35 12.59 -10.00
C GLY A 166 -6.85 14.02 -9.96
N ASP A 167 -7.82 14.32 -10.82
CA ASP A 167 -8.32 15.67 -11.07
C ASP A 167 -9.33 16.17 -10.02
N SER A 168 -9.69 15.33 -9.04
CA SER A 168 -10.61 15.76 -7.98
C SER A 168 -9.94 16.77 -7.04
N GLY A 169 -10.60 17.92 -6.82
CA GLY A 169 -10.02 19.03 -6.07
C GLY A 169 -9.59 18.68 -4.64
N GLN A 170 -10.32 17.79 -3.96
CA GLN A 170 -9.97 17.33 -2.60
C GLN A 170 -8.70 16.46 -2.60
N LEU A 171 -8.54 15.59 -3.59
CA LEU A 171 -7.35 14.76 -3.74
C LEU A 171 -6.13 15.62 -4.06
N LYS A 172 -6.29 16.60 -4.95
CA LYS A 172 -5.23 17.56 -5.30
C LYS A 172 -4.74 18.35 -4.08
N ALA A 173 -5.66 18.90 -3.28
CA ALA A 173 -5.30 19.65 -2.07
C ALA A 173 -4.51 18.78 -1.06
N LEU A 174 -4.90 17.51 -0.91
CA LEU A 174 -4.16 16.55 -0.08
C LEU A 174 -2.77 16.25 -0.66
N VAL A 175 -2.67 16.05 -1.98
CA VAL A 175 -1.40 15.82 -2.68
C VAL A 175 -0.45 16.99 -2.47
N ASP A 176 -0.92 18.22 -2.66
CA ASP A 176 -0.13 19.43 -2.48
C ASP A 176 0.34 19.60 -1.04
N PHE A 177 -0.55 19.35 -0.06
CA PHE A 177 -0.20 19.38 1.36
C PHE A 177 0.90 18.36 1.70
N VAL A 178 0.75 17.10 1.28
CA VAL A 178 1.74 16.06 1.55
C VAL A 178 3.06 16.37 0.87
N ARG A 179 3.06 16.94 -0.34
CA ARG A 179 4.29 17.31 -1.06
C ARG A 179 5.08 18.41 -0.36
N GLN A 180 4.39 19.32 0.34
CA GLN A 180 5.04 20.37 1.14
C GLN A 180 5.63 19.80 2.43
N GLN A 181 4.97 18.82 3.06
CA GLN A 181 5.36 18.31 4.38
C GLN A 181 6.31 17.11 4.33
N VAL A 182 6.24 16.31 3.27
CA VAL A 182 6.98 15.05 3.14
C VAL A 182 7.95 15.15 1.97
N PRO A 183 9.26 14.98 2.21
CA PRO A 183 10.24 14.97 1.13
C PRO A 183 10.08 13.73 0.25
N PRO A 184 10.57 13.80 -1.01
CA PRO A 184 10.59 12.64 -1.89
C PRO A 184 11.48 11.52 -1.32
N VAL A 185 11.18 10.28 -1.71
CA VAL A 185 12.03 9.14 -1.33
C VAL A 185 13.21 9.07 -2.28
N GLU A 186 14.40 9.22 -1.73
CA GLU A 186 15.64 9.11 -2.49
C GLU A 186 16.27 7.73 -2.30
N ALA A 187 16.89 7.21 -3.36
CA ALA A 187 17.73 6.02 -3.33
C ALA A 187 19.15 6.38 -3.78
N PRO A 188 19.98 7.02 -2.92
CA PRO A 188 21.30 7.52 -3.33
C PRO A 188 22.23 6.43 -3.88
N TRP A 189 22.12 5.19 -3.37
CA TRP A 189 22.87 4.04 -3.87
C TRP A 189 22.58 3.70 -5.35
N LEU A 190 21.44 4.14 -5.87
CA LEU A 190 21.05 3.94 -7.26
C LEU A 190 21.52 5.12 -8.15
N GLU A 191 21.80 6.30 -7.58
CA GLU A 191 22.42 7.45 -8.26
C GLU A 191 23.95 7.33 -8.26
N ASP A 192 24.51 6.64 -7.26
CA ASP A 192 25.94 6.36 -7.12
C ASP A 192 26.51 5.52 -8.27
N GLY A 193 25.68 4.95 -9.16
CA GLY A 193 26.15 4.19 -10.35
C GLY A 193 27.00 5.02 -11.33
N GLY A 194 26.98 6.35 -11.25
CA GLY A 194 27.87 7.24 -12.01
C GLY A 194 29.15 7.64 -11.28
N LYS A 195 29.28 7.35 -9.98
CA LYS A 195 30.49 7.60 -9.20
C LYS A 195 31.04 6.24 -8.80
N ASP A 196 32.11 5.83 -9.46
CA ASP A 196 32.82 4.55 -9.28
C ASP A 196 33.47 4.43 -7.87
N VAL A 197 32.65 4.56 -6.82
CA VAL A 197 33.05 4.57 -5.42
C VAL A 197 32.80 3.18 -4.89
N PHE A 198 33.79 2.31 -5.13
CA PHE A 198 33.88 1.03 -4.44
C PHE A 198 33.77 1.26 -2.93
N ARG A 199 32.84 0.53 -2.28
CA ARG A 199 32.72 0.54 -0.82
C ARG A 199 33.45 -0.67 -0.26
N GLU A 200 34.47 -0.42 0.55
CA GLU A 200 35.25 -1.47 1.20
C GLU A 200 34.37 -2.43 2.01
N THR A 201 34.80 -3.70 2.07
CA THR A 201 34.07 -4.75 2.77
C THR A 201 34.12 -4.51 4.28
N LYS A 202 32.97 -4.20 4.88
CA LYS A 202 32.84 -4.10 6.34
C LYS A 202 32.46 -5.44 6.94
N ILE A 203 33.46 -6.19 7.40
CA ILE A 203 33.25 -7.48 8.09
C ILE A 203 33.06 -7.21 9.59
N ASN A 204 31.83 -7.44 10.09
CA ASN A 204 31.55 -7.38 11.52
C ASN A 204 31.64 -8.79 12.12
N THR A 205 32.40 -8.97 13.20
CA THR A 205 32.44 -10.23 13.95
C THR A 205 31.33 -10.23 14.99
N ILE A 206 30.42 -11.21 14.91
CA ILE A 206 29.36 -11.42 15.91
C ILE A 206 29.68 -12.67 16.74
N GLN A 207 29.66 -12.56 18.07
CA GLN A 207 29.71 -13.73 18.93
C GLN A 207 28.32 -14.37 18.97
N ALA A 208 28.21 -15.61 18.48
CA ALA A 208 27.00 -16.41 18.56
C ALA A 208 27.17 -17.48 19.65
N PRO A 209 26.16 -17.70 20.51
CA PRO A 209 26.23 -18.77 21.51
C PRO A 209 26.25 -20.13 20.80
N ILE A 210 27.31 -20.90 21.03
CA ILE A 210 27.42 -22.27 20.54
C ILE A 210 26.60 -23.16 21.48
N GLY A 211 25.58 -23.82 20.95
CA GLY A 211 24.71 -24.73 21.72
C GLY A 211 25.51 -25.84 22.40
N THR A 212 25.15 -26.19 23.64
CA THR A 212 25.83 -27.22 24.42
C THR A 212 25.76 -28.57 23.71
N LYS A 213 26.93 -29.19 23.46
CA LYS A 213 27.04 -30.52 22.87
C LYS A 213 26.31 -31.54 23.75
N ARG A 214 25.33 -32.27 23.21
CA ARG A 214 24.62 -33.35 23.92
C ARG A 214 25.64 -34.40 24.37
N GLN A 215 25.79 -34.59 25.69
CA GLN A 215 26.53 -35.72 26.23
C GLN A 215 25.79 -37.02 25.91
N LYS A 216 26.52 -37.97 25.30
CA LYS A 216 26.02 -39.32 25.02
C LYS A 216 25.93 -40.05 26.37
N LYS A 217 24.71 -40.35 26.83
CA LYS A 217 24.51 -41.32 27.92
C LYS A 217 24.98 -42.69 27.41
N GLY A 218 25.74 -43.37 28.27
CA GLY A 218 26.51 -44.59 27.99
C GLY A 218 25.67 -45.76 27.51
#